data_AF-A0A2V9KP50-F1
#
_entry.id   AF-A0A2V9KP50-F1
#
_cell.length_a   1.000
_cell.length_b   1.000
_cell.length_c   1.000
_cell.angle_alpha   90.00
_cell.angle_beta   90.00
_cell.angle_gamma   90.00
#
_symmetry.space_group_name_H-M   'P 1'
#
loop_
_entity.id
_entity.type
_entity.pdbx_description
1 polymer ?
#
loop_
_entity_poly.entity_id
_entity_poly.type
_entity_poly.pdbx_seq_one_letter_code
_entity_poly.pdbx_strand_id
1 'polypeptide(L)'
;RVNLIGLDGEGLKEITEDARIEDRNHFEALVPRIYELGGKLPDSMNAFHDISACPPANLPKNPKDTNAMLQVLVSAERCAIAGYTSICNYTAGKDHRTYDLSLAILHEEIEHEA
;
A
#
# COMPACT_ATOMS: atom_id res chain seq x y z
N ARG A 1 -4.47 10.88 -15.28
CA ARG A 1 -5.62 10.21 -14.66
C ARG A 1 -6.27 9.34 -15.72
N VAL A 2 -6.22 8.02 -15.57
CA VAL A 2 -7.01 7.10 -16.40
C VAL A 2 -8.38 7.04 -15.74
N ASN A 3 -9.43 7.34 -16.50
CA ASN A 3 -10.78 7.13 -16.01
C ASN A 3 -11.18 5.71 -16.37
N LEU A 4 -11.50 4.89 -15.37
CA LEU A 4 -12.11 3.58 -15.56
C LEU A 4 -13.60 3.84 -15.88
N ILE A 5 -13.93 3.94 -17.17
CA ILE A 5 -15.28 4.28 -17.66
C ILE A 5 -15.91 3.03 -18.28
N GLY A 6 -17.15 2.70 -17.89
CA GLY A 6 -17.88 1.49 -18.29
C GLY A 6 -18.30 0.66 -17.08
N LEU A 7 -19.24 -0.28 -17.24
CA LEU A 7 -19.86 -1.05 -16.14
C LEU A 7 -18.82 -1.77 -15.25
N ASP A 8 -17.80 -2.39 -15.86
CA ASP A 8 -16.70 -3.04 -15.13
C ASP A 8 -15.68 -2.03 -14.57
N GLY A 9 -15.61 -0.84 -15.15
CA GLY A 9 -14.69 0.22 -14.74
C GLY A 9 -15.18 1.02 -13.54
N GLU A 10 -16.50 1.18 -13.39
CA GLU A 10 -17.09 1.93 -12.26
C GLU A 10 -16.91 1.20 -10.93
N GLY A 11 -17.10 -0.12 -10.90
CA GLY A 11 -16.84 -0.92 -9.69
C GLY A 11 -15.35 -0.92 -9.31
N LEU A 12 -14.45 -1.12 -10.29
CA LEU A 12 -13.01 -1.06 -10.04
C LEU A 12 -12.58 0.33 -9.56
N LYS A 13 -13.20 1.40 -10.08
CA LYS A 13 -12.92 2.77 -9.66
C LYS A 13 -13.24 3.01 -8.19
N GLU A 14 -14.40 2.54 -7.73
CA GLU A 14 -14.80 2.68 -6.32
C GLU A 14 -13.76 2.01 -5.41
N ILE A 15 -13.47 0.73 -5.66
CA ILE A 15 -12.47 -0.05 -4.91
C ILE A 15 -11.10 0.65 -4.90
N THR A 16 -10.62 1.12 -6.06
CA THR A 16 -9.31 1.78 -6.14
C THR A 16 -9.27 3.15 -5.46
N GLU A 17 -10.39 3.86 -5.34
CA GLU A 17 -10.42 5.15 -4.64
C GLU A 17 -10.50 4.96 -3.13
N ASP A 18 -11.17 3.90 -2.66
CA ASP A 18 -11.18 3.51 -1.24
C ASP A 18 -9.76 3.09 -0.81
N ALA A 19 -9.12 2.17 -1.54
CA ALA A 19 -7.74 1.78 -1.28
C ALA A 19 -6.78 2.98 -1.30
N ARG A 20 -6.95 3.91 -2.24
CA ARG A 20 -6.14 5.15 -2.30
C ARG A 20 -6.34 6.06 -1.07
N ILE A 21 -7.53 6.04 -0.44
CA ILE A 21 -7.78 6.79 0.79
C ILE A 21 -7.14 6.08 1.97
N GLU A 22 -7.24 4.76 2.04
CA GLU A 22 -6.65 3.91 3.07
C GLU A 22 -5.12 4.00 3.06
N ASP A 23 -4.47 3.83 1.91
CA ASP A 23 -3.02 3.99 1.72
C ASP A 23 -2.50 5.33 2.24
N ARG A 24 -3.26 6.41 2.00
CA ARG A 24 -2.92 7.73 2.52
C ARG A 24 -3.00 7.74 4.05
N ASN A 25 -4.04 7.14 4.62
CA ASN A 25 -4.19 7.05 6.07
C ASN A 25 -3.07 6.19 6.68
N HIS A 26 -2.63 5.12 6.01
CA HIS A 26 -1.46 4.34 6.43
C HIS A 26 -0.21 5.22 6.50
N PHE A 27 0.05 5.99 5.44
CA PHE A 27 1.18 6.92 5.40
C PHE A 27 1.10 7.93 6.56
N GLU A 28 -0.07 8.55 6.78
CA GLU A 28 -0.28 9.51 7.86
C GLU A 28 -0.12 8.89 9.26
N ALA A 29 -0.40 7.59 9.41
CA ALA A 29 -0.21 6.86 10.66
C ALA A 29 1.24 6.39 10.88
N LEU A 30 1.93 5.98 9.82
CA LEU A 30 3.31 5.47 9.87
C LEU A 30 4.35 6.58 10.05
N VAL A 31 4.17 7.73 9.42
CA VAL A 31 5.10 8.87 9.52
C VAL A 31 5.39 9.24 10.98
N PRO A 32 4.41 9.56 11.84
CA PRO A 32 4.70 9.91 13.24
C PRO A 32 5.37 8.75 13.96
N ARG A 33 4.97 7.49 13.69
CA ARG A 33 5.59 6.31 14.31
C ARG A 33 7.08 6.17 13.98
N ILE A 34 7.46 6.43 12.73
CA ILE A 34 8.86 6.42 12.29
C ILE A 34 9.69 7.43 13.09
N TYR A 35 9.18 8.65 13.26
CA TYR A 35 9.89 9.71 13.99
C TYR A 35 9.97 9.45 15.49
N GLU A 36 8.93 8.87 16.10
CA GLU A 36 8.96 8.46 17.51
C GLU A 36 10.01 7.39 17.82
N LEU A 37 10.31 6.53 16.85
CA LEU A 37 11.38 5.54 16.92
C LEU A 37 12.78 6.12 16.64
N GLY A 38 12.88 7.44 16.42
CA GLY A 38 14.11 8.14 16.08
C GLY A 38 14.51 8.03 14.59
N GLY A 39 13.63 7.51 13.74
CA GLY A 39 13.80 7.50 12.30
C GLY A 39 13.49 8.86 11.65
N LYS A 40 13.75 8.96 10.34
CA LYS A 40 13.42 10.13 9.54
C LYS A 40 13.14 9.70 8.09
N LEU A 41 12.16 10.32 7.45
CA LEU A 41 12.00 10.17 6.00
C LEU A 41 13.12 10.89 5.24
N PRO A 42 13.57 10.36 4.09
CA PRO A 42 14.50 11.07 3.21
C PRO A 42 13.93 12.42 2.76
N ASP A 43 14.78 13.45 2.68
CA ASP A 43 14.38 14.79 2.21
C ASP A 43 14.22 14.86 0.67
N SER A 44 14.65 13.82 -0.04
CA SER A 44 14.52 13.69 -1.50
C SER A 44 13.45 12.64 -1.84
N MET A 45 12.51 13.02 -2.69
CA MET A 45 11.47 12.10 -3.17
C MET A 45 12.05 10.91 -3.93
N ASN A 46 13.15 11.10 -4.66
CA ASN A 46 13.83 9.99 -5.33
C ASN A 46 14.41 9.02 -4.28
N ALA A 47 15.08 9.55 -3.26
CA ALA A 47 15.62 8.71 -2.19
C ALA A 47 14.53 8.00 -1.38
N PHE A 48 13.38 8.65 -1.16
CA PHE A 48 12.22 8.03 -0.52
C PHE A 48 11.63 6.90 -1.37
N HIS A 49 11.49 7.12 -2.68
CA HIS A 49 11.04 6.10 -3.62
C HIS A 49 12.02 4.93 -3.70
N ASP A 50 13.33 5.20 -3.79
CA ASP A 50 14.34 4.17 -4.03
C ASP A 50 14.57 3.22 -2.83
N ILE A 51 14.04 3.56 -1.65
CA ILE A 51 14.03 2.69 -0.47
C ILE A 51 12.71 1.93 -0.30
N SER A 52 11.76 2.02 -1.25
CA SER A 52 10.52 1.27 -1.17
C SER A 52 10.78 -0.24 -1.19
N ALA A 53 10.06 -0.97 -0.35
CA ALA A 53 10.15 -2.43 -0.32
C ALA A 53 9.58 -3.07 -1.60
N CYS A 54 8.64 -2.37 -2.25
CA CYS A 54 7.96 -2.85 -3.44
C CYS A 54 8.56 -2.26 -4.72
N PRO A 55 8.57 -3.04 -5.83
CA PRO A 55 9.00 -2.54 -7.12
C PRO A 55 8.01 -1.48 -7.64
N PRO A 56 8.46 -0.56 -8.52
CA PRO A 56 7.57 0.42 -9.13
C PRO A 56 6.43 -0.24 -9.91
N ALA A 57 5.19 0.12 -9.57
CA ALA A 57 4.02 -0.29 -10.33
C ALA A 57 3.94 0.49 -11.64
N ASN A 58 3.65 -0.21 -12.74
CA ASN A 58 3.47 0.41 -14.06
C ASN A 58 2.07 0.12 -14.56
N LEU A 59 1.42 1.13 -15.15
CA LEU A 59 0.13 0.94 -15.81
C LEU A 59 0.25 -0.07 -16.96
N PRO A 60 -0.77 -0.89 -17.20
CA PRO A 60 -0.79 -1.76 -18.36
C PRO A 60 -0.73 -0.94 -19.65
N LYS A 61 -0.12 -1.50 -20.71
CA LYS A 61 0.02 -0.86 -22.02
C LYS A 61 -1.32 -0.34 -22.56
N ASN A 62 -2.38 -1.13 -22.36
CA ASN A 62 -3.75 -0.69 -22.57
C ASN A 62 -4.38 -0.36 -21.20
N PRO A 63 -4.56 0.92 -20.85
CA PRO A 63 -5.12 1.31 -19.57
C PRO A 63 -6.63 1.02 -19.43
N LYS A 64 -7.30 0.58 -20.50
CA LYS A 64 -8.70 0.12 -20.48
C LYS A 64 -8.84 -1.39 -20.25
N ASP A 65 -7.73 -2.11 -20.21
CA ASP A 65 -7.73 -3.53 -19.87
C ASP A 65 -7.85 -3.67 -18.34
N THR A 66 -9.08 -3.85 -17.88
CA THR A 66 -9.41 -3.96 -16.45
C THR A 66 -8.77 -5.19 -15.81
N ASN A 67 -8.64 -6.30 -16.54
CA ASN A 67 -7.97 -7.50 -16.05
C ASN A 67 -6.48 -7.25 -15.86
N ALA A 68 -5.82 -6.62 -16.84
CA ALA A 68 -4.41 -6.25 -16.69
C ALA A 68 -4.21 -5.22 -15.58
N MET A 69 -5.16 -4.30 -15.37
CA MET A 69 -5.14 -3.36 -14.25
C MET A 69 -5.25 -4.07 -12.90
N LEU A 70 -6.21 -5.00 -12.76
CA LEU A 70 -6.38 -5.82 -11.56
C LEU A 70 -5.11 -6.61 -11.22
N GLN A 71 -4.42 -7.17 -12.22
CA GLN A 71 -3.15 -7.87 -11.97
C GLN A 71 -2.06 -6.95 -11.42
N VAL A 72 -2.02 -5.67 -11.82
CA VAL A 72 -1.09 -4.69 -11.26
C VAL A 72 -1.44 -4.38 -9.81
N LEU A 73 -2.72 -4.14 -9.52
CA LEU A 73 -3.21 -3.82 -8.17
C LEU A 73 -2.96 -4.98 -7.20
N VAL A 74 -3.44 -6.19 -7.51
CA VAL A 74 -3.23 -7.39 -6.68
C VAL A 74 -1.74 -7.70 -6.46
N SER A 75 -0.88 -7.42 -7.45
CA SER A 75 0.57 -7.59 -7.28
C SER A 75 1.17 -6.58 -6.31
N ALA A 76 0.63 -5.35 -6.26
CA ALA A 76 1.02 -4.35 -5.28
C ALA A 76 0.60 -4.77 -3.87
N GLU A 77 -0.66 -5.21 -3.70
CA GLU A 77 -1.17 -5.65 -2.40
C GLU A 77 -0.38 -6.82 -1.82
N ARG A 78 -0.06 -7.83 -2.64
CA ARG A 78 0.80 -8.96 -2.21
C ARG A 78 2.16 -8.53 -1.70
N CYS A 79 2.73 -7.48 -2.28
CA CYS A 79 3.99 -6.94 -1.81
C CYS A 79 3.83 -6.20 -0.48
N ALA A 80 2.78 -5.40 -0.33
CA ALA A 80 2.43 -4.73 0.92
C ALA A 80 2.18 -5.74 2.05
N ILE A 81 1.37 -6.77 1.81
CA ILE A 81 1.10 -7.88 2.73
C ILE A 81 2.41 -8.52 3.23
N ALA A 82 3.34 -8.82 2.31
CA ALA A 82 4.62 -9.40 2.69
C ALA A 82 5.45 -8.45 3.57
N GLY A 83 5.45 -7.15 3.25
CA GLY A 83 6.11 -6.09 4.01
C GLY A 83 5.55 -5.98 5.43
N TYR A 84 4.25 -5.78 5.58
CA TYR A 84 3.61 -5.62 6.89
C TYR A 84 3.66 -6.91 7.72
N THR A 85 3.53 -8.09 7.10
CA THR A 85 3.77 -9.37 7.77
C THR A 85 5.16 -9.43 8.38
N SER A 86 6.19 -8.99 7.64
CA SER A 86 7.57 -8.93 8.15
C SER A 86 7.70 -7.97 9.34
N ILE A 87 7.04 -6.82 9.30
CA ILE A 87 7.06 -5.84 10.40
C ILE A 87 6.36 -6.40 11.64
N CYS A 88 5.18 -7.00 11.48
CA CYS A 88 4.47 -7.69 12.56
C CYS A 88 5.37 -8.75 13.22
N ASN A 89 5.99 -9.62 12.42
CA ASN A 89 6.91 -10.64 12.94
C ASN A 89 8.11 -10.05 13.67
N TYR A 90 8.66 -8.94 13.17
CA TYR A 90 9.81 -8.27 13.78
C TYR A 90 9.46 -7.65 15.13
N THR A 91 8.28 -7.04 15.24
CA THR A 91 7.84 -6.21 16.37
C THR A 91 7.05 -6.99 17.44
N ALA A 92 6.56 -8.18 17.12
CA ALA A 92 5.84 -9.05 18.05
C ALA A 92 6.58 -9.24 19.38
N GLY A 93 5.94 -8.85 20.48
CA GLY A 93 6.48 -8.93 21.85
C GLY A 93 7.64 -7.97 22.16
N LYS A 94 8.02 -7.09 21.22
CA LYS A 94 9.11 -6.10 21.38
C LYS A 94 8.61 -4.66 21.35
N ASP A 95 7.65 -4.39 20.47
CA ASP A 95 7.05 -3.08 20.29
C ASP A 95 5.56 -3.23 19.95
N HIS A 96 4.74 -3.28 20.99
CA HIS A 96 3.30 -3.51 20.84
C HIS A 96 2.62 -2.42 20.02
N ARG A 97 3.11 -1.18 20.06
CA ARG A 97 2.48 -0.08 19.32
C ARG A 97 2.76 -0.21 17.83
N THR A 98 4.01 -0.48 17.43
CA THR A 98 4.31 -0.70 16.01
C THR A 98 3.66 -1.96 15.49
N TYR A 99 3.59 -3.01 16.32
CA TYR A 99 2.89 -4.25 15.97
C TYR A 99 1.41 -4.00 15.69
N ASP A 100 0.71 -3.34 16.63
CA ASP A 100 -0.73 -3.06 16.51
C ASP A 100 -1.04 -2.20 15.28
N LEU A 101 -0.25 -1.15 15.06
CA LEU A 101 -0.36 -0.30 13.86
C LEU A 101 -0.14 -1.09 12.57
N SER A 102 0.91 -1.93 12.52
CA SER A 102 1.22 -2.72 11.32
C SER A 102 0.19 -3.83 11.08
N LEU A 103 -0.39 -4.39 12.14
CA LEU A 103 -1.43 -5.40 12.06
C LEU A 103 -2.74 -4.83 11.53
N ALA A 104 -3.11 -3.62 11.96
CA ALA A 104 -4.28 -2.92 11.42
C ALA A 104 -4.15 -2.71 9.91
N ILE A 105 -3.00 -2.19 9.47
CA ILE A 105 -2.72 -1.99 8.04
C ILE A 105 -2.72 -3.34 7.29
N LEU A 106 -2.07 -4.37 7.86
CA LEU A 106 -2.05 -5.71 7.24
C LEU A 106 -3.45 -6.28 6.99
N HIS A 107 -4.43 -6.01 7.87
CA HIS A 107 -5.81 -6.46 7.62
C HIS A 107 -6.42 -5.75 6.41
N GLU A 108 -6.23 -4.44 6.28
CA GLU A 108 -6.71 -3.66 5.13
C GLU A 108 -6.07 -4.16 3.83
N GLU A 109 -4.76 -4.43 3.80
CA GLU A 109 -4.11 -4.96 2.58
C GLU A 109 -4.59 -6.37 2.20
N ILE A 110 -4.93 -7.22 3.17
CA ILE A 110 -5.52 -8.54 2.90
C ILE A 110 -6.93 -8.39 2.32
N GLU A 111 -7.69 -7.38 2.77
CA GLU A 111 -9.00 -7.05 2.20
C GLU A 111 -8.87 -6.49 0.78
N HIS A 112 -7.85 -5.66 0.50
CA HIS A 112 -7.55 -5.16 -0.85
C HIS A 112 -7.16 -6.25 -1.86
N GLU A 113 -6.48 -7.31 -1.43
CA GLU A 113 -6.10 -8.43 -2.31
C GLU A 113 -7.32 -9.29 -2.73
N ALA A 114 -8.35 -9.36 -1.89
CA ALA A 114 -9.45 -10.35 -1.96
C ALA A 114 -10.51 -10.04 -3.05
#